data_AF-A0A8H8CLE1-F1
#
_entry.id   AF-A0A8H8CLE1-F1
#
_cell.length_a   1.000
_cell.length_b   1.000
_cell.length_c   1.000
_cell.angle_alpha   90.00
_cell.angle_beta   90.00
_cell.angle_gamma   90.00
#
_symmetry.space_group_name_H-M   'P 1'
#
loop_
_entity.id
_entity.type
_entity.pdbx_description
1 polymer ?
#
loop_
_entity_poly.entity_id
_entity_poly.type
_entity_poly.pdbx_seq_one_letter_code
_entity_poly.pdbx_strand_id
1 'polypeptide(L)'
;MSLPDTTEQNSFKEEIVELARTLAEIQSRLQQLALRLEEKEKHSEISGRCRELEESLKVAVNSAKWLNAQNKDLQFRLDQSRPEIDRLLIARESACKRLKHARKVIRDLLEERGDMSSPRTQGSLSQGEINEALNDDFRPDDSSSSSNDSASDKTVRLNKTPLVELTNPISPSSEGIVSHFPLGRSPITLHTNTTTHSKNATPSTPRSRSTLSFRTGNTSSSNLQSPQRPSSVTHNSSPNSSTESPGRWLIQYTKPPGSRALEVPHPVQSDVLQEFLNLDEDAMQSLQGTMTSSDISMRLHIVRLPIQHSVAFLYDPIFAETRQLKSYIVDWGRQQTNQNIERYILQHKEVDPVFEVFIFPIRQQKWYYVGPMEWSVVEGKEVWQGLQGKDRTKIISKLCKRSRGQVNGNEMEKLLDEAELHQICVEMKGVKDKHEFEERVFGSRPALLEDLRPTERSA
;
A
#
# COMPACT_ATOMS: atom_id res chain seq x y z
N MET A 1 39.10 63.53 68.53
CA MET A 1 38.41 62.70 67.53
C MET A 1 39.48 62.09 66.66
N SER A 2 39.88 60.86 66.98
CA SER A 2 40.94 60.15 66.27
C SER A 2 40.41 59.76 64.89
N LEU A 3 41.10 60.21 63.84
CA LEU A 3 40.83 59.82 62.46
C LEU A 3 40.96 58.30 62.36
N PRO A 4 39.99 57.59 61.77
CA PRO A 4 40.07 56.15 61.60
C PRO A 4 41.31 55.77 60.78
N ASP A 5 42.00 54.74 61.24
CA ASP A 5 43.22 54.20 60.63
C ASP A 5 42.96 53.82 59.16
N THR A 6 43.60 54.54 58.25
CA THR A 6 43.47 54.35 56.79
C THR A 6 44.12 53.05 56.30
N THR A 7 44.95 52.42 57.13
CA THR A 7 45.63 51.15 56.88
C THR A 7 44.65 49.98 56.83
N GLU A 8 43.70 49.89 57.77
CA GLU A 8 42.68 48.82 57.76
C GLU A 8 41.77 48.92 56.53
N GLN A 9 41.43 50.15 56.13
CA GLN A 9 40.57 50.38 54.97
C GLN A 9 41.24 49.99 53.64
N ASN A 10 42.57 50.07 53.56
CA ASN A 10 43.33 49.65 52.39
C ASN A 10 43.47 48.12 52.33
N SER A 11 43.70 47.46 53.46
CA SER A 11 43.74 45.99 53.54
C SER A 11 42.41 45.36 53.11
N PHE A 12 41.27 45.91 53.55
CA PHE A 12 39.94 45.43 53.14
C PHE A 12 39.69 45.60 51.63
N LYS A 13 40.18 46.69 51.03
CA LYS A 13 40.07 46.90 49.58
C LYS A 13 40.89 45.89 48.79
N GLU A 14 42.10 45.57 49.24
CA GLU A 14 42.93 44.54 48.62
C GLU A 14 42.26 43.16 48.69
N GLU A 15 41.66 42.81 49.84
CA GLU A 15 40.92 41.56 50.00
C GLU A 15 39.69 41.49 49.10
N ILE A 16 38.94 42.58 48.93
CA ILE A 16 37.82 42.65 47.97
C ILE A 16 38.31 42.45 46.53
N VAL A 17 39.45 43.05 46.15
CA VAL A 17 40.01 42.89 44.81
C VAL A 17 40.47 41.45 44.58
N GLU A 18 41.06 40.80 45.58
CA GLU A 18 41.43 39.39 45.52
C GLU A 18 40.19 38.48 45.39
N LEU A 19 39.15 38.73 46.19
CA LEU A 19 37.87 38.02 46.10
C LEU A 19 37.20 38.21 44.73
N ALA A 20 37.21 39.42 44.17
CA ALA A 20 36.69 39.68 42.83
C ALA A 20 37.48 38.94 41.76
N ARG A 21 38.81 38.84 41.89
CA ARG A 21 39.66 38.10 40.97
C ARG A 21 39.39 36.59 41.03
N THR A 22 39.33 36.02 42.22
CA THR A 22 39.01 34.58 42.39
C THR A 22 37.61 34.25 41.90
N LEU A 23 36.63 35.15 42.12
CA LEU A 23 35.28 35.00 41.56
C LEU A 23 35.27 35.01 40.03
N ALA A 24 36.00 35.94 39.40
CA ALA A 24 36.10 36.01 37.94
C ALA A 24 36.78 34.77 37.35
N GLU A 25 37.81 34.23 38.02
CA GLU A 25 38.46 32.99 37.62
C GLU A 25 37.50 31.79 37.71
N ILE A 26 36.73 31.69 38.81
CA ILE A 26 35.72 30.64 38.99
C ILE A 26 34.62 30.75 37.92
N GLN A 27 34.14 31.97 37.62
CA GLN A 27 33.15 32.19 36.56
C GLN A 27 33.68 31.78 35.18
N SER A 28 34.92 32.14 34.84
CA SER A 28 35.58 31.73 33.59
C SER A 28 35.71 30.21 33.49
N ARG A 29 36.13 29.55 34.59
CA ARG A 29 36.25 28.09 34.66
C ARG A 29 34.90 27.39 34.51
N LEU A 30 33.83 27.92 35.12
CA LEU A 30 32.48 27.38 34.98
C LEU A 30 31.96 27.52 33.53
N GLN A 31 32.20 28.66 32.87
CA GLN A 31 31.84 28.84 31.46
C GLN A 31 32.58 27.85 30.55
N GLN A 32 33.88 27.63 30.78
CA GLN A 32 34.64 26.63 30.02
C GLN A 32 34.14 25.20 30.25
N LEU A 33 33.75 24.85 31.49
CA LEU A 33 33.16 23.54 31.78
C LEU A 33 31.79 23.37 31.13
N ALA A 34 30.95 24.41 31.13
CA ALA A 34 29.66 24.39 30.45
C ALA A 34 29.80 24.14 28.94
N LEU A 35 30.70 24.87 28.27
CA LEU A 35 30.98 24.66 26.85
C LEU A 35 31.48 23.25 26.54
N ARG A 36 32.40 22.70 27.36
CA ARG A 36 32.88 21.33 27.19
C ARG A 36 31.80 20.26 27.40
N LEU A 37 30.83 20.50 28.28
CA LEU A 37 29.71 19.59 28.47
C LEU A 37 28.77 19.62 27.26
N GLU A 38 28.47 20.81 26.74
CA GLU A 38 27.66 20.98 25.53
C GLU A 38 28.32 20.33 24.30
N GLU A 39 29.64 20.48 24.13
CA GLU A 39 30.39 19.81 23.07
C GLU A 39 30.35 18.28 23.20
N LYS A 40 30.46 17.74 24.42
CA LYS A 40 30.38 16.30 24.68
C LYS A 40 28.99 15.75 24.41
N GLU A 41 27.94 16.49 24.76
CA GLU A 41 26.55 16.13 24.47
C GLU A 41 26.31 16.08 22.96
N LYS A 42 26.71 17.14 22.23
CA LYS A 42 26.64 17.18 20.76
C LYS A 42 27.42 16.04 20.10
N HIS A 43 28.62 15.74 20.59
CA HIS A 43 29.42 14.61 20.08
C HIS A 43 28.74 13.26 20.35
N SER A 44 28.11 13.09 21.53
CA SER A 44 27.35 11.88 21.85
C SER A 44 26.13 11.71 20.94
N GLU A 45 25.41 12.78 20.66
CA GLU A 45 24.25 12.79 19.75
C GLU A 45 24.66 12.42 18.32
N ILE A 46 25.70 13.05 17.79
CA ILE A 46 26.23 12.75 16.45
C ILE A 46 26.71 11.29 16.38
N SER A 47 27.41 10.81 17.40
CA SER A 47 27.87 9.41 17.46
C SER A 47 26.69 8.42 17.50
N GLY A 48 25.61 8.74 18.22
CA GLY A 48 24.38 7.96 18.22
C GLY A 48 23.75 7.88 16.83
N ARG A 49 23.58 9.04 16.17
CA ARG A 49 23.02 9.13 14.82
C ARG A 49 23.85 8.38 13.77
N CYS A 50 25.18 8.42 13.86
CA CYS A 50 26.04 7.63 12.99
C CYS A 50 25.79 6.12 13.15
N ARG A 51 25.66 5.64 14.40
CA ARG A 51 25.38 4.23 14.69
C ARG A 51 24.02 3.79 14.13
N GLU A 52 22.99 4.62 14.29
CA GLU A 52 21.66 4.35 13.74
C GLU A 52 21.67 4.27 12.21
N LEU A 53 22.41 5.18 11.56
CA LEU A 53 22.58 5.16 10.09
C LEU A 53 23.34 3.92 9.62
N GLU A 54 24.37 3.48 10.35
CA GLU A 54 25.10 2.24 10.05
C GLU A 54 24.21 1.00 10.19
N GLU A 55 23.37 0.94 11.23
CA GLU A 55 22.43 -0.16 11.42
C GLU A 55 21.35 -0.18 10.33
N SER A 56 20.80 0.99 10.00
CA SER A 56 19.84 1.16 8.91
C SER A 56 20.45 0.74 7.55
N LEU A 57 21.69 1.15 7.26
CA LEU A 57 22.41 0.73 6.06
C LEU A 57 22.60 -0.79 6.02
N LYS A 58 22.95 -1.42 7.14
CA LYS A 58 23.12 -2.87 7.26
C LYS A 58 21.82 -3.62 6.96
N VAL A 59 20.69 -3.14 7.49
CA VAL A 59 19.35 -3.69 7.21
C VAL A 59 19.01 -3.53 5.74
N ALA A 60 19.24 -2.36 5.15
CA ALA A 60 18.98 -2.09 3.73
C ALA A 60 19.82 -3.00 2.80
N VAL A 61 21.11 -3.17 3.09
CA VAL A 61 22.00 -4.07 2.31
C VAL A 61 21.53 -5.53 2.39
N ASN A 62 21.10 -5.99 3.57
CA ASN A 62 20.59 -7.35 3.72
C ASN A 62 19.26 -7.55 2.97
N SER A 63 18.37 -6.57 3.03
CA SER A 63 17.12 -6.56 2.25
C SER A 63 17.40 -6.62 0.74
N ALA A 64 18.33 -5.79 0.25
CA ALA A 64 18.73 -5.79 -1.16
C ALA A 64 19.35 -7.13 -1.62
N LYS A 65 20.15 -7.77 -0.76
CA LYS A 65 20.68 -9.13 -1.03
C LYS A 65 19.58 -10.17 -1.15
N TRP A 66 18.59 -10.12 -0.26
CA TRP A 66 17.46 -11.05 -0.28
C TRP A 66 16.60 -10.86 -1.55
N LEU A 67 16.28 -9.61 -1.90
CA LEU A 67 15.55 -9.30 -3.14
C LEU A 67 16.32 -9.74 -4.39
N ASN A 68 17.64 -9.55 -4.42
CA ASN A 68 18.47 -10.02 -5.52
C ASN A 68 18.49 -11.56 -5.63
N ALA A 69 18.47 -12.29 -4.51
CA ALA A 69 18.36 -13.73 -4.52
C ALA A 69 16.98 -14.18 -5.05
N GLN A 70 15.89 -13.52 -4.63
CA GLN A 70 14.55 -13.81 -5.12
C GLN A 70 14.40 -13.52 -6.63
N ASN A 71 14.93 -12.40 -7.11
CA ASN A 71 14.93 -12.07 -8.54
C ASN A 71 15.70 -13.12 -9.35
N LYS A 72 16.83 -13.63 -8.82
CA LYS A 72 17.57 -14.72 -9.48
C LYS A 72 16.76 -16.02 -9.54
N ASP A 73 16.05 -16.38 -8.47
CA ASP A 73 15.17 -17.57 -8.46
C ASP A 73 14.02 -17.43 -9.48
N LEU A 74 13.38 -16.26 -9.54
CA LEU A 74 12.33 -15.98 -10.51
C LEU A 74 12.84 -16.02 -11.95
N GLN A 75 14.02 -15.43 -12.21
CA GLN A 75 14.65 -15.49 -13.52
C GLN A 75 14.96 -16.94 -13.91
N PHE A 76 15.48 -17.75 -12.98
CA PHE A 76 15.72 -19.17 -13.22
C PHE A 76 14.45 -19.94 -13.57
N ARG A 77 13.32 -19.69 -12.88
CA ARG A 77 12.03 -20.32 -13.20
C ARG A 77 11.51 -19.89 -14.57
N LEU A 78 11.68 -18.61 -14.93
CA LEU A 78 11.32 -18.12 -16.26
C LEU A 78 12.12 -18.85 -17.33
N ASP A 79 13.44 -18.94 -17.18
CA ASP A 79 14.33 -19.63 -18.11
C ASP A 79 14.01 -21.13 -18.19
N GLN A 80 13.60 -21.74 -17.08
CA GLN A 80 13.17 -23.14 -17.04
C GLN A 80 11.84 -23.39 -17.78
N SER A 81 10.89 -22.45 -17.70
CA SER A 81 9.56 -22.57 -18.33
C SER A 81 9.54 -22.22 -19.82
N ARG A 82 10.48 -21.37 -20.26
CA ARG A 82 10.61 -20.91 -21.64
C ARG A 82 10.61 -22.04 -22.70
N PRO A 83 11.39 -23.14 -22.57
CA PRO A 83 11.37 -24.21 -23.57
C PRO A 83 10.02 -24.94 -23.66
N GLU A 84 9.26 -25.00 -22.58
CA GLU A 84 7.91 -25.60 -22.60
C GLU A 84 6.94 -24.72 -23.39
N ILE A 85 7.00 -23.40 -23.18
CA ILE A 85 6.22 -22.43 -23.94
C ILE A 85 6.56 -22.51 -25.43
N ASP A 86 7.85 -22.53 -25.78
CA ASP A 86 8.32 -22.66 -27.17
C ASP A 86 7.84 -23.96 -27.81
N ARG A 87 7.87 -25.08 -27.07
CA ARG A 87 7.35 -26.37 -27.54
C ARG A 87 5.84 -26.32 -27.80
N LEU A 88 5.06 -25.67 -26.93
CA LEU A 88 3.63 -25.52 -27.10
C LEU A 88 3.29 -24.63 -28.30
N LEU A 89 4.06 -23.57 -28.53
CA LEU A 89 3.92 -22.71 -29.72
C LEU A 89 4.19 -23.50 -31.02
N ILE A 90 5.29 -24.25 -31.08
CA ILE A 90 5.60 -25.11 -32.24
C ILE A 90 4.49 -26.15 -32.47
N ALA A 91 3.98 -26.77 -31.41
CA ALA A 91 2.89 -27.73 -31.49
C ALA A 91 1.61 -27.09 -32.05
N ARG A 92 1.25 -25.89 -31.57
CA ARG A 92 0.11 -25.11 -32.06
C ARG A 92 0.27 -24.76 -33.54
N GLU A 93 1.44 -24.24 -33.95
CA GLU A 93 1.73 -23.91 -35.35
C GLU A 93 1.64 -25.14 -36.26
N SER A 94 2.15 -26.30 -35.81
CA SER A 94 2.04 -27.55 -36.56
C SER A 94 0.58 -28.01 -36.74
N ALA A 95 -0.27 -27.80 -35.72
CA ALA A 95 -1.69 -28.10 -35.79
C ALA A 95 -2.41 -27.16 -36.77
N CYS A 96 -2.10 -25.86 -36.74
CA CYS A 96 -2.61 -24.89 -37.71
C CYS A 96 -2.21 -25.25 -39.15
N LYS A 97 -0.96 -25.65 -39.39
CA LYS A 97 -0.50 -26.12 -40.72
C LYS A 97 -1.28 -27.35 -41.19
N ARG A 98 -1.50 -28.34 -40.31
CA ARG A 98 -2.32 -29.52 -40.61
C ARG A 98 -3.77 -29.16 -40.93
N LEU A 99 -4.36 -28.22 -40.21
CA LEU A 99 -5.72 -27.74 -40.48
C LEU A 99 -5.80 -27.02 -41.84
N LYS A 100 -4.84 -26.14 -42.16
CA LYS A 100 -4.74 -25.49 -43.49
C LYS A 100 -4.64 -26.55 -44.60
N HIS A 101 -3.80 -27.58 -44.43
CA HIS A 101 -3.69 -28.68 -45.39
C HIS A 101 -5.00 -29.49 -45.54
N ALA A 102 -5.66 -29.85 -44.43
CA ALA A 102 -6.92 -30.59 -44.48
C ALA A 102 -8.03 -29.79 -45.19
N ARG A 103 -8.12 -28.48 -44.94
CA ARG A 103 -9.05 -27.59 -45.65
C ARG A 103 -8.78 -27.55 -47.16
N LYS A 104 -7.51 -27.56 -47.57
CA LYS A 104 -7.12 -27.66 -48.98
C LYS A 104 -7.57 -28.98 -49.59
N VAL A 105 -7.26 -30.11 -48.95
CA VAL A 105 -7.69 -31.44 -49.43
C VAL A 105 -9.21 -31.55 -49.58
N ILE A 106 -9.98 -31.03 -48.62
CA ILE A 106 -11.45 -31.01 -48.71
C ILE A 106 -11.91 -30.22 -49.93
N ARG A 107 -11.29 -29.06 -50.19
CA ARG A 107 -11.60 -28.23 -51.37
C ARG A 107 -11.30 -28.99 -52.67
N ASP A 108 -10.11 -29.59 -52.77
CA ASP A 108 -9.69 -30.35 -53.95
C ASP A 108 -10.65 -31.53 -54.23
N LEU A 109 -11.10 -32.24 -53.18
CA LEU A 109 -12.08 -33.32 -53.28
C LEU A 109 -13.49 -32.85 -53.70
N LEU A 110 -13.92 -31.67 -53.25
CA LEU A 110 -15.19 -31.07 -53.66
C LEU A 110 -15.16 -30.62 -55.13
N GLU A 111 -14.01 -30.11 -55.58
CA GLU A 111 -13.77 -29.74 -56.98
C GLU A 111 -13.77 -30.99 -57.89
N GLU A 112 -13.09 -32.06 -57.48
CA GLU A 112 -13.03 -33.33 -58.23
C GLU A 112 -14.41 -33.98 -58.41
N ARG A 113 -15.32 -33.85 -57.42
CA ARG A 113 -16.69 -34.38 -57.52
C ARG A 113 -17.61 -33.60 -58.45
N GLY A 114 -17.22 -32.40 -58.90
CA GLY A 114 -18.10 -31.51 -59.67
C GLY A 114 -19.27 -30.92 -58.85
N ASP A 115 -19.30 -31.13 -57.54
CA ASP A 115 -20.33 -30.61 -56.62
C ASP A 115 -20.21 -29.09 -56.41
N MET A 116 -19.07 -28.49 -56.79
CA MET A 116 -18.85 -27.04 -56.74
C MET A 116 -19.51 -26.25 -57.87
N SER A 117 -20.05 -26.93 -58.89
CA SER A 117 -20.67 -26.30 -60.07
C SER A 117 -22.19 -26.19 -59.98
N SER A 118 -22.83 -26.58 -58.87
CA SER A 118 -24.29 -26.54 -58.74
C SER A 118 -24.78 -25.10 -58.51
N PRO A 119 -25.49 -24.47 -59.46
CA PRO A 119 -26.00 -23.12 -59.32
C PRO A 119 -27.32 -23.17 -58.54
N ARG A 120 -27.26 -23.30 -57.22
CA ARG A 120 -28.43 -23.27 -56.32
C ARG A 120 -27.92 -22.95 -54.91
N THR A 121 -28.27 -21.87 -54.21
CA THR A 121 -29.34 -20.88 -54.35
C THR A 121 -28.96 -19.76 -53.39
N GLN A 122 -28.93 -18.50 -53.87
CA GLN A 122 -29.05 -17.26 -53.10
C GLN A 122 -28.37 -17.18 -51.71
N GLY A 123 -27.05 -17.07 -51.74
CA GLY A 123 -26.23 -16.72 -50.59
C GLY A 123 -24.77 -16.73 -51.00
N SER A 124 -24.42 -16.02 -52.09
CA SER A 124 -23.05 -15.96 -52.57
C SER A 124 -22.23 -15.14 -51.57
N LEU A 125 -21.64 -15.83 -50.60
CA LEU A 125 -20.44 -15.31 -49.95
C LEU A 125 -19.44 -15.07 -51.08
N SER A 126 -19.08 -13.82 -51.30
CA SER A 126 -18.19 -13.47 -52.40
C SER A 126 -16.85 -14.20 -52.19
N GLN A 127 -16.16 -14.55 -53.27
CA GLN A 127 -14.78 -15.08 -53.18
C GLN A 127 -13.88 -14.14 -52.35
N GLY A 128 -14.24 -12.85 -52.26
CA GLY A 128 -13.65 -11.87 -51.35
C GLY A 128 -13.85 -12.18 -49.88
N GLU A 129 -15.07 -12.49 -49.41
CA GLU A 129 -15.38 -12.82 -48.01
C GLU A 129 -14.75 -14.15 -47.58
N ILE A 130 -14.69 -15.14 -48.49
CA ILE A 130 -14.00 -16.41 -48.23
C ILE A 130 -12.49 -16.18 -48.13
N ASN A 131 -11.92 -15.33 -48.98
CA ASN A 131 -10.51 -14.95 -48.90
C ASN A 131 -10.23 -14.03 -47.70
N GLU A 132 -11.17 -13.23 -47.22
CA GLU A 132 -11.04 -12.36 -46.04
C GLU A 132 -11.11 -13.19 -44.75
N ALA A 133 -12.02 -14.15 -44.64
CA ALA A 133 -12.06 -15.11 -43.53
C ALA A 133 -10.87 -16.10 -43.52
N LEU A 134 -10.16 -16.25 -44.64
CA LEU A 134 -8.93 -17.05 -44.76
C LEU A 134 -7.65 -16.22 -44.63
N ASN A 135 -7.70 -14.92 -44.95
CA ASN A 135 -6.64 -13.92 -44.73
C ASN A 135 -6.75 -13.23 -43.38
N ASP A 136 -7.67 -13.67 -42.51
CA ASP A 136 -7.59 -13.53 -41.06
C ASP A 136 -6.41 -14.38 -40.50
N ASP A 137 -5.29 -14.40 -41.23
CA ASP A 137 -3.99 -14.41 -40.62
C ASP A 137 -4.06 -13.27 -39.61
N PHE A 138 -4.07 -13.65 -38.33
CA PHE A 138 -3.57 -12.83 -37.25
C PHE A 138 -2.26 -12.20 -37.78
N ARG A 139 -2.36 -11.03 -38.42
CA ARG A 139 -1.24 -10.13 -38.53
C ARG A 139 -0.87 -9.94 -37.06
N PRO A 140 0.33 -10.38 -36.63
CA PRO A 140 0.88 -9.79 -35.42
C PRO A 140 0.76 -8.29 -35.67
N ASP A 141 0.16 -7.55 -34.76
CA ASP A 141 0.19 -6.10 -34.81
C ASP A 141 1.67 -5.67 -34.79
N ASP A 142 2.30 -5.65 -35.95
CA ASP A 142 3.50 -4.87 -36.26
C ASP A 142 3.05 -3.41 -36.33
N SER A 143 2.47 -2.93 -35.23
CA SER A 143 2.48 -1.53 -34.86
C SER A 143 3.87 -1.20 -34.33
N SER A 144 4.90 -1.47 -35.15
CA SER A 144 6.20 -0.84 -35.01
C SER A 144 6.01 0.63 -35.41
N SER A 145 5.70 1.44 -34.41
CA SER A 145 5.78 2.90 -34.48
C SER A 145 7.20 3.26 -34.92
N SER A 146 7.35 3.59 -36.22
CA SER A 146 8.55 4.21 -36.74
C SER A 146 8.63 5.65 -36.22
N SER A 147 9.29 5.85 -35.08
CA SER A 147 9.86 7.14 -34.75
C SER A 147 11.07 7.35 -35.67
N ASN A 148 10.81 8.04 -36.78
CA ASN A 148 11.85 8.71 -37.56
C ASN A 148 12.43 9.82 -36.68
N ASP A 149 13.54 9.54 -35.99
CA ASP A 149 14.42 10.61 -35.51
C ASP A 149 15.52 10.85 -36.52
N SER A 150 15.44 12.05 -37.06
CA SER A 150 16.26 12.63 -38.10
C SER A 150 17.48 13.29 -37.46
N ALA A 151 18.63 13.12 -38.11
CA ALA A 151 19.85 13.95 -38.01
C ALA A 151 20.64 13.95 -36.68
N SER A 152 21.83 13.34 -36.69
CA SER A 152 23.05 14.16 -36.74
C SER A 152 24.25 13.32 -37.17
N ASP A 153 24.75 13.74 -38.32
CA ASP A 153 26.06 13.51 -38.91
C ASP A 153 27.20 13.81 -37.93
N LYS A 154 28.16 12.88 -37.79
CA LYS A 154 29.59 13.15 -37.51
C LYS A 154 30.40 11.85 -37.59
N THR A 155 30.88 11.61 -38.80
CA THR A 155 32.26 11.18 -39.13
C THR A 155 33.24 11.00 -37.95
N VAL A 156 33.97 9.87 -37.93
CA VAL A 156 35.44 9.82 -38.06
C VAL A 156 35.94 8.35 -38.08
N ARG A 157 36.39 7.96 -39.27
CA ARG A 157 37.51 7.09 -39.66
C ARG A 157 37.96 5.94 -38.73
N LEU A 158 37.70 4.73 -39.22
CA LEU A 158 38.53 3.52 -39.07
C LEU A 158 39.78 3.62 -39.95
N ASN A 159 40.96 3.34 -39.39
CA ASN A 159 42.11 2.84 -40.15
C ASN A 159 42.73 1.64 -39.42
N LYS A 160 42.69 0.48 -40.08
CA LYS A 160 43.60 -0.68 -39.95
C LYS A 160 45.00 -0.23 -40.40
N THR A 161 46.13 -0.58 -39.78
CA THR A 161 46.95 -1.84 -39.80
C THR A 161 48.39 -1.40 -39.32
N PRO A 162 49.43 -2.24 -39.17
CA PRO A 162 49.60 -3.61 -38.68
C PRO A 162 50.71 -3.75 -37.59
N LEU A 163 50.90 -5.00 -37.15
CA LEU A 163 51.93 -5.61 -36.28
C LEU A 163 53.41 -5.31 -36.65
N VAL A 164 54.25 -4.90 -35.68
CA VAL A 164 55.72 -5.10 -35.63
C VAL A 164 56.21 -5.23 -34.16
N GLU A 165 56.62 -6.44 -33.81
CA GLU A 165 57.93 -6.86 -33.25
C GLU A 165 58.67 -6.06 -32.14
N LEU A 166 59.04 -6.82 -31.08
CA LEU A 166 60.15 -6.70 -30.11
C LEU A 166 60.56 -5.33 -29.53
N THR A 167 60.45 -5.18 -28.20
CA THR A 167 61.60 -5.14 -27.24
C THR A 167 61.13 -4.80 -25.81
N ASN A 168 61.48 -5.64 -24.84
CA ASN A 168 61.73 -5.23 -23.43
C ASN A 168 63.03 -4.38 -23.40
N PRO A 169 63.39 -3.59 -22.35
CA PRO A 169 63.00 -3.70 -20.93
C PRO A 169 62.78 -2.34 -20.21
N ILE A 170 62.48 -2.39 -18.89
CA ILE A 170 63.12 -1.61 -17.78
C ILE A 170 62.10 -1.33 -16.64
N SER A 171 62.39 -1.94 -15.49
CA SER A 171 61.84 -1.62 -14.15
C SER A 171 62.18 -0.20 -13.70
N PRO A 172 61.45 0.41 -12.74
CA PRO A 172 61.83 0.29 -11.31
C PRO A 172 60.59 0.14 -10.38
N SER A 173 60.54 -0.82 -9.46
CA SER A 173 60.99 -0.75 -8.05
C SER A 173 60.38 0.38 -7.19
N SER A 174 59.46 0.03 -6.30
CA SER A 174 59.36 0.46 -4.88
C SER A 174 58.28 -0.41 -4.23
N GLU A 175 58.65 -1.37 -3.36
CA GLU A 175 58.67 -1.20 -1.90
C GLU A 175 57.31 -0.71 -1.37
N GLY A 176 56.50 -1.44 -0.59
CA GLY A 176 56.77 -2.55 0.31
C GLY A 176 56.29 -2.14 1.71
N ILE A 177 55.05 -2.50 2.10
CA ILE A 177 54.66 -2.57 3.52
C ILE A 177 53.78 -3.81 3.71
N VAL A 178 54.34 -4.72 4.50
CA VAL A 178 53.77 -5.96 5.00
C VAL A 178 52.87 -5.65 6.20
N SER A 179 51.68 -6.23 6.26
CA SER A 179 50.93 -6.38 7.50
C SER A 179 50.19 -7.73 7.48
N HIS A 180 50.74 -8.66 8.27
CA HIS A 180 50.16 -9.94 8.65
C HIS A 180 49.01 -9.74 9.63
N PHE A 181 47.94 -10.55 9.54
CA PHE A 181 47.24 -11.19 10.68
C PHE A 181 46.18 -12.19 10.14
N PRO A 182 45.71 -13.17 10.94
CA PRO A 182 45.82 -14.57 10.56
C PRO A 182 44.48 -15.28 10.34
N LEU A 183 44.58 -16.44 9.69
CA LEU A 183 43.52 -17.43 9.53
C LEU A 183 43.00 -17.94 10.88
N GLY A 184 41.70 -17.75 11.12
CA GLY A 184 40.91 -18.48 12.10
C GLY A 184 40.17 -19.63 11.42
N ARG A 185 40.52 -20.86 11.80
CA ARG A 185 40.06 -22.13 11.23
C ARG A 185 39.16 -22.85 12.25
N SER A 186 38.14 -23.54 11.72
CA SER A 186 37.42 -24.73 12.26
C SER A 186 36.09 -24.51 13.00
N PRO A 187 35.21 -25.54 13.16
CA PRO A 187 35.20 -26.87 12.53
C PRO A 187 33.86 -27.30 11.89
N ILE A 188 34.02 -28.29 11.02
CA ILE A 188 33.04 -29.21 10.46
C ILE A 188 32.48 -30.09 11.60
N THR A 189 31.16 -30.29 11.64
CA THR A 189 30.54 -31.41 12.38
C THR A 189 29.69 -32.23 11.41
N LEU A 190 30.23 -33.39 11.07
CA LEU A 190 29.55 -34.51 10.45
C LEU A 190 28.85 -35.30 11.56
N HIS A 191 27.54 -35.51 11.46
CA HIS A 191 26.87 -36.66 12.06
C HIS A 191 25.90 -37.27 11.06
N THR A 192 26.37 -38.34 10.44
CA THR A 192 25.58 -39.42 9.86
C THR A 192 24.88 -40.21 10.97
N ASN A 193 23.60 -40.53 10.79
CA ASN A 193 22.98 -41.79 11.22
C ASN A 193 21.67 -42.03 10.41
N THR A 194 21.80 -42.81 9.34
CA THR A 194 21.10 -44.10 9.08
C THR A 194 20.22 -44.62 10.22
N THR A 195 19.06 -45.29 10.10
CA THR A 195 18.26 -45.95 9.05
C THR A 195 16.98 -46.46 9.76
N THR A 196 15.80 -46.53 9.10
CA THR A 196 14.96 -47.75 8.99
C THR A 196 13.56 -47.49 8.40
N HIS A 197 13.32 -48.19 7.29
CA HIS A 197 12.07 -48.74 6.74
C HIS A 197 10.70 -48.48 7.41
N SER A 198 9.73 -48.09 6.60
CA SER A 198 8.48 -48.86 6.32
C SER A 198 7.74 -48.21 5.13
N LYS A 199 7.80 -48.74 3.91
CA LYS A 199 6.85 -49.69 3.28
C LYS A 199 5.35 -49.38 3.49
N ASN A 200 4.72 -49.05 2.36
CA ASN A 200 3.39 -49.45 1.88
C ASN A 200 2.18 -49.32 2.81
N ALA A 201 1.21 -48.50 2.41
CA ALA A 201 -0.14 -48.98 2.08
C ALA A 201 -1.02 -47.83 1.60
N THR A 202 -1.30 -47.84 0.30
CA THR A 202 -2.55 -47.34 -0.27
C THR A 202 -3.69 -48.23 0.22
N PRO A 203 -4.84 -47.67 0.59
CA PRO A 203 -6.09 -48.30 0.20
C PRO A 203 -7.07 -47.28 -0.39
N SER A 204 -7.50 -47.63 -1.59
CA SER A 204 -8.75 -47.30 -2.23
C SER A 204 -9.96 -47.20 -1.29
N THR A 205 -10.86 -46.26 -1.54
CA THR A 205 -12.29 -46.34 -1.17
C THR A 205 -13.10 -45.36 -2.04
N PRO A 206 -14.43 -45.53 -2.18
CA PRO A 206 -14.99 -45.78 -3.49
C PRO A 206 -16.00 -44.73 -3.97
N ARG A 207 -16.08 -44.65 -5.29
CA ARG A 207 -17.28 -44.48 -6.13
C ARG A 207 -18.61 -44.42 -5.35
N SER A 208 -19.14 -43.21 -5.18
CA SER A 208 -20.56 -43.00 -4.88
C SER A 208 -21.26 -42.45 -6.11
N ARG A 209 -22.16 -43.28 -6.62
CA ARG A 209 -23.07 -43.07 -7.74
C ARG A 209 -24.44 -42.85 -7.10
N SER A 210 -25.00 -41.66 -7.23
CA SER A 210 -26.39 -41.38 -6.84
C SER A 210 -26.88 -40.25 -7.74
N THR A 211 -27.50 -40.60 -8.86
CA THR A 211 -28.97 -40.69 -9.02
C THR A 211 -29.62 -39.32 -9.13
N LEU A 212 -29.87 -38.98 -10.40
CA LEU A 212 -30.94 -38.13 -10.89
C LEU A 212 -32.22 -38.29 -10.06
N SER A 213 -32.74 -37.18 -9.56
CA SER A 213 -34.16 -37.04 -9.30
C SER A 213 -34.69 -35.84 -10.09
N PHE A 214 -35.36 -36.16 -11.19
CA PHE A 214 -36.32 -35.30 -11.84
C PHE A 214 -37.54 -35.13 -10.93
N ARG A 215 -37.86 -33.91 -10.51
CA ARG A 215 -39.26 -33.48 -10.26
C ARG A 215 -39.31 -32.01 -9.87
N THR A 216 -39.94 -31.22 -10.72
CA THR A 216 -40.94 -30.16 -10.46
C THR A 216 -41.04 -29.40 -11.80
N GLY A 217 -42.16 -29.45 -12.52
CA GLY A 217 -43.52 -29.29 -12.03
C GLY A 217 -43.93 -27.86 -12.38
N ASN A 218 -44.54 -27.72 -13.56
CA ASN A 218 -45.25 -26.52 -14.00
C ASN A 218 -46.13 -25.96 -12.89
N THR A 219 -46.03 -24.65 -12.64
CA THR A 219 -47.19 -23.82 -12.28
C THR A 219 -47.00 -22.44 -12.88
N SER A 220 -47.61 -22.25 -14.06
CA SER A 220 -48.06 -20.95 -14.53
C SER A 220 -49.18 -20.48 -13.61
N SER A 221 -48.99 -19.37 -12.91
CA SER A 221 -50.09 -18.60 -12.35
C SER A 221 -49.74 -17.12 -12.39
N SER A 222 -50.32 -16.46 -13.39
CA SER A 222 -50.61 -15.04 -13.39
C SER A 222 -51.25 -14.61 -12.07
N ASN A 223 -50.70 -13.59 -11.41
CA ASN A 223 -51.48 -12.72 -10.55
C ASN A 223 -50.90 -11.30 -10.58
N LEU A 224 -51.69 -10.44 -11.21
CA LEU A 224 -51.64 -8.99 -11.11
C LEU A 224 -52.08 -8.61 -9.69
N GLN A 225 -51.18 -8.08 -8.88
CA GLN A 225 -51.56 -7.27 -7.72
C GLN A 225 -50.38 -6.38 -7.31
N SER A 226 -50.51 -5.08 -7.59
CA SER A 226 -49.85 -4.05 -6.78
C SER A 226 -50.35 -4.19 -5.34
N PRO A 227 -49.45 -4.06 -4.36
CA PRO A 227 -49.62 -2.92 -3.47
C PRO A 227 -48.31 -2.30 -2.96
N GLN A 228 -48.37 -0.96 -2.84
CA GLN A 228 -47.84 -0.15 -1.74
C GLN A 228 -46.40 -0.39 -1.26
N ARG A 229 -45.58 0.60 -1.65
CA ARG A 229 -44.37 1.12 -1.00
C ARG A 229 -44.46 1.10 0.54
N PRO A 230 -43.55 0.44 1.26
CA PRO A 230 -43.24 0.77 2.64
C PRO A 230 -41.97 1.62 2.71
N SER A 231 -42.17 2.81 3.26
CA SER A 231 -41.18 3.77 3.71
C SER A 231 -40.25 3.16 4.77
N SER A 232 -39.00 3.62 4.78
CA SER A 232 -38.10 3.72 5.95
C SER A 232 -38.01 2.50 6.88
N VAL A 233 -36.99 1.68 6.64
CA VAL A 233 -36.50 0.67 7.59
C VAL A 233 -35.82 1.38 8.77
N THR A 234 -36.59 1.63 9.83
CA THR A 234 -36.04 1.89 11.17
C THR A 234 -35.83 0.53 11.84
N HIS A 235 -34.57 0.10 11.95
CA HIS A 235 -34.21 -1.08 12.71
C HIS A 235 -34.43 -0.84 14.21
N ASN A 236 -35.64 -1.15 14.69
CA ASN A 236 -35.93 -1.29 16.11
C ASN A 236 -35.28 -2.59 16.62
N SER A 237 -34.10 -2.46 17.19
CA SER A 237 -33.45 -3.52 17.96
C SER A 237 -34.27 -3.80 19.22
N SER A 238 -34.74 -5.04 19.37
CA SER A 238 -35.48 -5.49 20.56
C SER A 238 -34.61 -5.41 21.82
N PRO A 239 -35.08 -4.77 22.92
CA PRO A 239 -34.34 -4.64 24.16
C PRO A 239 -34.74 -5.79 25.08
N ASN A 240 -34.17 -6.99 24.94
CA ASN A 240 -34.31 -8.06 25.95
C ASN A 240 -33.26 -9.19 25.74
N SER A 241 -32.05 -8.97 26.26
CA SER A 241 -31.13 -10.03 26.71
C SER A 241 -29.99 -9.41 27.53
N SER A 242 -30.25 -9.25 28.82
CA SER A 242 -29.39 -8.59 29.81
C SER A 242 -28.40 -9.57 30.46
N THR A 243 -27.46 -10.06 29.66
CA THR A 243 -26.14 -10.46 30.19
C THR A 243 -25.13 -9.59 29.47
N GLU A 244 -24.86 -8.43 30.08
CA GLU A 244 -23.99 -7.41 29.54
C GLU A 244 -22.55 -7.92 29.54
N SER A 245 -22.11 -8.49 28.42
CA SER A 245 -20.69 -8.73 28.18
C SER A 245 -19.99 -7.38 28.02
N PRO A 246 -19.11 -6.95 28.94
CA PRO A 246 -18.35 -5.73 28.78
C PRO A 246 -17.46 -5.84 27.54
N GLY A 247 -17.53 -4.85 26.65
CA GLY A 247 -16.61 -4.72 25.51
C GLY A 247 -17.13 -5.19 24.15
N ARG A 248 -18.45 -5.21 23.91
CA ARG A 248 -18.98 -5.43 22.56
C ARG A 248 -18.68 -4.23 21.67
N TRP A 249 -17.87 -4.45 20.64
CA TRP A 249 -17.59 -3.49 19.57
C TRP A 249 -18.76 -3.41 18.59
N LEU A 250 -19.10 -2.20 18.17
CA LEU A 250 -20.04 -1.95 17.08
C LEU A 250 -19.25 -1.56 15.83
N ILE A 251 -19.23 -2.42 14.82
CA ILE A 251 -18.51 -2.16 13.56
C ILE A 251 -19.42 -1.44 12.56
N GLN A 252 -18.98 -0.28 12.10
CA GLN A 252 -19.67 0.55 11.11
C GLN A 252 -18.81 0.72 9.85
N TYR A 253 -19.43 0.64 8.67
CA TYR A 253 -18.72 0.72 7.37
C TYR A 253 -19.17 1.90 6.50
N THR A 254 -20.38 2.40 6.75
CA THR A 254 -21.02 3.41 5.88
C THR A 254 -21.40 4.66 6.64
N LYS A 255 -21.57 4.53 7.95
CA LYS A 255 -21.89 5.65 8.82
C LYS A 255 -20.58 6.20 9.36
N PRO A 256 -20.45 7.53 9.40
CA PRO A 256 -19.33 8.18 10.06
C PRO A 256 -19.33 7.87 11.57
N PRO A 257 -18.19 8.01 12.24
CA PRO A 257 -18.07 7.75 13.68
C PRO A 257 -19.07 8.60 14.48
N GLY A 258 -19.73 8.01 15.48
CA GLY A 258 -20.76 8.63 16.32
C GLY A 258 -20.26 9.81 17.16
N SER A 259 -18.95 9.96 17.32
CA SER A 259 -18.28 11.16 17.86
C SER A 259 -18.37 12.38 16.94
N ARG A 260 -19.17 12.32 15.87
CA ARG A 260 -19.27 13.32 14.82
C ARG A 260 -19.74 14.68 15.31
N ALA A 261 -19.18 15.71 14.68
CA ALA A 261 -19.63 17.08 14.82
C ALA A 261 -20.84 17.43 13.92
N LEU A 262 -20.99 16.83 12.74
CA LEU A 262 -21.99 17.27 11.75
C LEU A 262 -23.18 16.31 11.62
N GLU A 263 -24.41 16.83 11.63
CA GLU A 263 -25.65 16.03 11.59
C GLU A 263 -25.84 15.28 10.27
N VAL A 264 -25.33 15.79 9.13
CA VAL A 264 -25.46 15.12 7.82
C VAL A 264 -24.19 15.29 6.98
N PRO A 265 -23.43 14.21 6.68
CA PRO A 265 -22.36 14.26 5.68
C PRO A 265 -22.93 14.50 4.29
N HIS A 266 -22.55 15.61 3.66
CA HIS A 266 -22.83 15.86 2.25
C HIS A 266 -21.76 15.18 1.38
N PRO A 267 -22.15 14.48 0.31
CA PRO A 267 -21.19 13.91 -0.61
C PRO A 267 -20.50 15.00 -1.43
N VAL A 268 -19.18 14.96 -1.50
CA VAL A 268 -18.34 15.86 -2.29
C VAL A 268 -17.75 15.07 -3.47
N GLN A 269 -17.81 15.63 -4.68
CA GLN A 269 -17.16 15.06 -5.85
C GLN A 269 -15.66 15.39 -5.84
N SER A 270 -14.83 14.54 -6.46
CA SER A 270 -13.37 14.73 -6.47
C SER A 270 -12.94 16.08 -7.06
N ASP A 271 -13.56 16.51 -8.16
CA ASP A 271 -13.20 17.77 -8.84
C ASP A 271 -13.53 18.97 -7.94
N VAL A 272 -14.69 18.93 -7.29
CA VAL A 272 -15.11 19.94 -6.31
C VAL A 272 -14.16 19.93 -5.10
N LEU A 273 -13.76 18.75 -4.64
CA LEU A 273 -12.84 18.60 -3.51
C LEU A 273 -11.46 19.20 -3.83
N GLN A 274 -10.95 18.99 -5.05
CA GLN A 274 -9.68 19.56 -5.52
C GLN A 274 -9.71 21.08 -5.51
N GLU A 275 -10.72 21.68 -6.16
CA GLU A 275 -10.88 23.14 -6.19
C GLU A 275 -11.09 23.70 -4.78
N PHE A 276 -11.94 23.02 -3.99
CA PHE A 276 -12.34 23.48 -2.67
C PHE A 276 -11.18 23.49 -1.66
N LEU A 277 -10.33 22.46 -1.66
CA LEU A 277 -9.16 22.39 -0.78
C LEU A 277 -7.88 22.93 -1.43
N ASN A 278 -7.97 23.41 -2.67
CA ASN A 278 -6.83 23.83 -3.50
C ASN A 278 -5.72 22.75 -3.52
N LEU A 279 -6.12 21.50 -3.76
CA LEU A 279 -5.18 20.37 -3.88
C LEU A 279 -4.45 20.49 -5.22
N ASP A 280 -3.12 20.39 -5.17
CA ASP A 280 -2.32 20.30 -6.37
C ASP A 280 -2.53 18.94 -7.08
N GLU A 281 -2.08 18.86 -8.32
CA GLU A 281 -2.20 17.64 -9.14
C GLU A 281 -1.46 16.46 -8.49
N ASP A 282 -0.34 16.71 -7.82
CA ASP A 282 0.45 15.68 -7.15
C ASP A 282 -0.30 15.06 -5.95
N ALA A 283 -1.00 15.88 -5.15
CA ALA A 283 -1.87 15.43 -4.08
C ALA A 283 -3.07 14.65 -4.63
N MET A 284 -3.67 15.11 -5.73
CA MET A 284 -4.77 14.39 -6.38
C MET A 284 -4.32 13.04 -6.97
N GLN A 285 -3.15 13.00 -7.59
CA GLN A 285 -2.56 11.74 -8.08
C GLN A 285 -2.23 10.80 -6.92
N SER A 286 -1.72 11.30 -5.80
CA SER A 286 -1.45 10.53 -4.58
C SER A 286 -2.74 9.99 -3.96
N LEU A 287 -3.80 10.79 -3.94
CA LEU A 287 -5.13 10.39 -3.52
C LEU A 287 -5.68 9.25 -4.39
N GLN A 288 -5.59 9.39 -5.72
CA GLN A 288 -5.99 8.35 -6.68
C GLN A 288 -5.13 7.08 -6.55
N GLY A 289 -3.83 7.22 -6.30
CA GLY A 289 -2.91 6.13 -5.98
C GLY A 289 -3.37 5.34 -4.75
N THR A 290 -3.81 6.05 -3.71
CA THR A 290 -4.35 5.45 -2.49
C THR A 290 -5.64 4.66 -2.76
N MET A 291 -6.53 5.15 -3.63
CA MET A 291 -7.74 4.43 -4.06
C MET A 291 -7.41 3.17 -4.86
N THR A 292 -6.36 3.24 -5.69
CA THR A 292 -5.97 2.18 -6.62
C THR A 292 -4.94 1.19 -6.06
N SER A 293 -4.43 1.41 -4.86
CA SER A 293 -3.55 0.47 -4.18
C SER A 293 -4.21 -0.91 -4.05
N SER A 294 -3.42 -1.97 -4.19
CA SER A 294 -3.81 -3.34 -3.88
C SER A 294 -3.41 -3.76 -2.45
N ASP A 295 -2.84 -2.85 -1.66
CA ASP A 295 -2.51 -3.15 -0.27
C ASP A 295 -3.80 -3.39 0.54
N ILE A 296 -3.68 -4.32 1.49
CA ILE A 296 -4.72 -4.76 2.42
C ILE A 296 -4.85 -3.74 3.57
N SER A 297 -3.76 -3.01 3.87
CA SER A 297 -3.65 -2.07 4.98
C SER A 297 -4.60 -0.86 4.88
N MET A 298 -4.57 -0.02 5.92
CA MET A 298 -5.23 1.28 5.92
C MET A 298 -4.78 2.11 4.72
N ARG A 299 -5.76 2.66 4.01
CA ARG A 299 -5.56 3.55 2.85
C ARG A 299 -5.78 4.98 3.29
N LEU A 300 -4.69 5.59 3.71
CA LEU A 300 -4.63 6.91 4.30
C LEU A 300 -3.70 7.79 3.48
N HIS A 301 -4.17 9.00 3.18
CA HIS A 301 -3.34 10.08 2.66
C HIS A 301 -3.57 11.33 3.50
N ILE A 302 -2.50 11.97 3.97
CA ILE A 302 -2.58 13.22 4.72
C ILE A 302 -1.89 14.30 3.89
N VAL A 303 -2.62 15.40 3.66
CA VAL A 303 -2.13 16.58 2.94
C VAL A 303 -2.06 17.74 3.91
N ARG A 304 -0.93 18.46 3.91
CA ARG A 304 -0.78 19.70 4.66
C ARG A 304 -1.14 20.87 3.76
N LEU A 305 -2.17 21.62 4.13
CA LEU A 305 -2.55 22.83 3.42
C LEU A 305 -1.68 24.03 3.83
N PRO A 306 -1.54 25.06 2.98
CA PRO A 306 -0.75 26.26 3.29
C PRO A 306 -1.17 26.98 4.58
N ILE A 307 -2.44 26.84 4.98
CA ILE A 307 -3.03 27.45 6.19
C ILE A 307 -2.70 26.62 7.46
N GLN A 308 -1.68 25.77 7.41
CA GLN A 308 -1.21 24.92 8.52
C GLN A 308 -2.21 23.85 9.01
N HIS A 309 -3.25 23.55 8.24
CA HIS A 309 -4.17 22.48 8.56
C HIS A 309 -3.76 21.17 7.88
N SER A 310 -3.87 20.07 8.60
CA SER A 310 -3.72 18.72 8.03
C SER A 310 -5.08 18.15 7.65
N VAL A 311 -5.23 17.75 6.38
CA VAL A 311 -6.43 17.08 5.88
C VAL A 311 -6.11 15.60 5.70
N ALA A 312 -6.90 14.73 6.33
CA ALA A 312 -6.76 13.29 6.26
C ALA A 312 -7.85 12.67 5.37
N PHE A 313 -7.43 11.98 4.32
CA PHE A 313 -8.29 11.25 3.40
C PHE A 313 -8.20 9.74 3.66
N LEU A 314 -9.32 9.14 4.00
CA LEU A 314 -9.45 7.71 4.28
C LEU A 314 -10.28 7.02 3.19
N TYR A 315 -9.69 6.03 2.54
CA TYR A 315 -10.41 5.23 1.54
C TYR A 315 -10.98 3.94 2.14
N ASP A 316 -12.29 3.80 2.02
CA ASP A 316 -13.09 2.67 2.52
C ASP A 316 -12.77 2.28 3.98
N PRO A 317 -12.78 3.21 4.95
CA PRO A 317 -12.41 2.93 6.34
C PRO A 317 -13.35 1.92 7.03
N ILE A 318 -12.89 1.31 8.12
CA ILE A 318 -13.71 0.50 9.03
C ILE A 318 -13.72 1.22 10.37
N PHE A 319 -14.92 1.62 10.81
CA PHE A 319 -15.09 2.26 12.11
C PHE A 319 -15.51 1.22 13.15
N ALA A 320 -14.93 1.32 14.34
CA ALA A 320 -15.35 0.57 15.50
C ALA A 320 -15.75 1.54 16.60
N GLU A 321 -16.94 1.35 17.16
CA GLU A 321 -17.43 2.14 18.28
C GLU A 321 -17.55 1.29 19.53
N THR A 322 -17.29 1.93 20.66
CA THR A 322 -17.51 1.33 21.98
C THR A 322 -18.77 1.89 22.62
N ARG A 323 -19.28 1.22 23.66
CA ARG A 323 -20.42 1.72 24.46
C ARG A 323 -20.16 3.08 25.11
N GLN A 324 -18.89 3.44 25.32
CA GLN A 324 -18.48 4.74 25.87
C GLN A 324 -18.49 5.85 24.81
N LEU A 325 -19.08 5.60 23.63
CA LEU A 325 -19.14 6.54 22.50
C LEU A 325 -17.76 6.98 21.99
N LYS A 326 -16.73 6.17 22.27
CA LYS A 326 -15.42 6.33 21.64
C LYS A 326 -15.46 5.71 20.26
N SER A 327 -14.92 6.44 19.29
CA SER A 327 -14.84 6.03 17.90
C SER A 327 -13.40 5.71 17.54
N TYR A 328 -13.21 4.64 16.80
CA TYR A 328 -11.91 4.19 16.34
C TYR A 328 -11.95 3.93 14.84
N ILE A 329 -10.89 4.27 14.14
CA ILE A 329 -10.57 3.66 12.84
C ILE A 329 -9.78 2.41 13.15
N VAL A 330 -10.25 1.27 12.66
CA VAL A 330 -9.58 -0.02 12.83
C VAL A 330 -9.24 -0.55 11.47
N ASP A 331 -8.01 -1.00 11.29
CA ASP A 331 -7.60 -1.68 10.07
C ASP A 331 -6.62 -2.81 10.35
N TRP A 332 -6.35 -3.63 9.34
CA TRP A 332 -5.44 -4.77 9.42
C TRP A 332 -4.42 -4.71 8.29
N GLY A 333 -3.16 -4.91 8.63
CA GLY A 333 -2.06 -4.84 7.69
C GLY A 333 -0.86 -5.63 8.21
N ARG A 334 0.17 -5.75 7.37
CA ARG A 334 1.43 -6.34 7.83
C ARG A 334 2.07 -5.41 8.86
N GLN A 335 2.80 -5.99 9.82
CA GLN A 335 3.43 -5.23 10.92
C GLN A 335 4.24 -4.02 10.41
N GLN A 336 5.10 -4.22 9.41
CA GLN A 336 5.92 -3.14 8.83
C GLN A 336 5.06 -2.02 8.22
N THR A 337 3.97 -2.37 7.52
CA THR A 337 3.08 -1.40 6.90
C THR A 337 2.33 -0.59 7.96
N ASN A 338 1.83 -1.25 9.01
CA ASN A 338 1.19 -0.56 10.12
C ASN A 338 2.16 0.39 10.82
N GLN A 339 3.38 -0.04 11.13
CA GLN A 339 4.40 0.84 11.73
C GLN A 339 4.71 2.06 10.86
N ASN A 340 4.69 1.90 9.52
CA ASN A 340 4.87 3.02 8.61
C ASN A 340 3.67 3.98 8.65
N ILE A 341 2.45 3.46 8.72
CA ILE A 341 1.22 4.27 8.88
C ILE A 341 1.23 5.01 10.23
N GLU A 342 1.61 4.34 11.32
CA GLU A 342 1.71 4.96 12.65
C GLU A 342 2.72 6.11 12.64
N ARG A 343 3.92 5.88 12.10
CA ARG A 343 4.94 6.92 11.96
C ARG A 343 4.45 8.08 11.09
N TYR A 344 3.76 7.77 10.00
CA TYR A 344 3.19 8.77 9.09
C TYR A 344 2.14 9.65 9.79
N ILE A 345 1.25 9.05 10.60
CA ILE A 345 0.27 9.78 11.41
C ILE A 345 0.99 10.65 12.46
N LEU A 346 1.97 10.10 13.18
CA LEU A 346 2.70 10.83 14.22
C LEU A 346 3.46 12.04 13.66
N GLN A 347 4.12 11.88 12.52
CA GLN A 347 4.85 12.97 11.84
C GLN A 347 3.93 14.15 11.49
N HIS A 348 2.71 13.89 11.04
CA HIS A 348 1.75 14.97 10.74
C HIS A 348 1.14 15.55 12.03
N LYS A 349 0.92 14.69 13.03
CA LYS A 349 0.37 15.08 14.33
C LYS A 349 1.27 16.02 15.11
N GLU A 350 2.59 15.88 15.01
CA GLU A 350 3.57 16.80 15.62
C GLU A 350 3.40 18.24 15.15
N VAL A 351 2.89 18.42 13.93
CA VAL A 351 2.63 19.72 13.33
C VAL A 351 1.22 20.21 13.63
N ASP A 352 0.22 19.33 13.43
CA ASP A 352 -1.19 19.64 13.66
C ASP A 352 -1.88 18.46 14.34
N PRO A 353 -2.30 18.58 15.62
CA PRO A 353 -2.94 17.50 16.33
C PRO A 353 -4.36 17.18 15.83
N VAL A 354 -4.97 18.09 15.04
CA VAL A 354 -6.34 17.99 14.54
C VAL A 354 -6.32 17.76 13.03
N PHE A 355 -7.01 16.73 12.58
CA PHE A 355 -7.14 16.43 11.16
C PHE A 355 -8.53 16.78 10.66
N GLU A 356 -8.62 17.44 9.51
CA GLU A 356 -9.85 17.54 8.75
C GLU A 356 -10.09 16.22 8.00
N VAL A 357 -11.09 15.44 8.43
CA VAL A 357 -11.23 14.07 7.96
C VAL A 357 -12.25 13.96 6.84
N PHE A 358 -11.80 13.42 5.71
CA PHE A 358 -12.64 13.01 4.59
C PHE A 358 -12.59 11.50 4.41
N ILE A 359 -13.75 10.89 4.12
CA ILE A 359 -13.87 9.45 3.93
C ILE A 359 -14.46 9.13 2.57
N PHE A 360 -13.96 8.09 1.91
CA PHE A 360 -14.49 7.60 0.64
C PHE A 360 -14.97 6.15 0.78
N PRO A 361 -16.21 5.90 1.21
CA PRO A 361 -16.72 4.54 1.32
C PRO A 361 -17.04 3.97 -0.08
N ILE A 362 -16.54 2.75 -0.34
CA ILE A 362 -16.49 2.17 -1.70
C ILE A 362 -17.87 1.93 -2.32
N ARG A 363 -18.93 1.80 -1.50
CA ARG A 363 -20.29 1.59 -2.00
C ARG A 363 -20.91 2.87 -2.55
N GLN A 364 -20.47 4.03 -2.05
CA GLN A 364 -21.02 5.33 -2.39
C GLN A 364 -20.23 6.03 -3.49
N GLN A 365 -18.94 5.69 -3.65
CA GLN A 365 -18.06 6.27 -4.67
C GLN A 365 -18.02 7.80 -4.66
N LYS A 366 -18.08 8.40 -3.46
CA LYS A 366 -18.02 9.85 -3.22
C LYS A 366 -17.29 10.13 -1.92
N TRP A 367 -16.68 11.30 -1.81
CA TRP A 367 -16.07 11.78 -0.56
C TRP A 367 -17.14 12.28 0.39
N TYR A 368 -16.95 12.07 1.68
CA TYR A 368 -17.79 12.63 2.73
C TYR A 368 -16.91 13.30 3.76
N TYR A 369 -17.19 14.55 4.04
CA TYR A 369 -16.55 15.26 5.14
C TYR A 369 -17.10 14.75 6.47
N VAL A 370 -16.20 14.43 7.40
CA VAL A 370 -16.54 13.94 8.74
C VAL A 370 -16.48 15.08 9.76
N GLY A 371 -15.51 15.98 9.62
CA GLY A 371 -15.24 17.07 10.56
C GLY A 371 -13.80 17.06 11.09
N PRO A 372 -13.45 18.05 11.91
CA PRO A 372 -12.17 18.11 12.61
C PRO A 372 -12.10 17.04 13.70
N MET A 373 -11.02 16.27 13.71
CA MET A 373 -10.82 15.13 14.61
C MET A 373 -9.40 15.10 15.15
N GLU A 374 -9.25 15.00 16.47
CA GLU A 374 -7.99 14.64 17.09
C GLU A 374 -7.75 13.14 16.93
N TRP A 375 -6.56 12.78 16.47
CA TRP A 375 -6.17 11.38 16.27
C TRP A 375 -5.15 10.94 17.32
N SER A 376 -5.35 9.76 17.88
CA SER A 376 -4.34 9.07 18.67
C SER A 376 -4.24 7.62 18.25
N VAL A 377 -3.06 7.23 17.75
CA VAL A 377 -2.72 5.82 17.57
C VAL A 377 -2.71 5.17 18.96
N VAL A 378 -3.46 4.10 19.12
CA VAL A 378 -3.61 3.41 20.41
C VAL A 378 -3.36 1.92 20.24
N GLU A 379 -2.71 1.33 21.23
CA GLU A 379 -2.65 -0.12 21.38
C GLU A 379 -4.01 -0.58 21.91
N GLY A 380 -4.95 -0.78 20.99
CA GLY A 380 -6.31 -1.19 21.28
C GLY A 380 -6.39 -2.69 21.56
N LYS A 381 -7.39 -3.09 22.36
CA LYS A 381 -7.78 -4.51 22.46
C LYS A 381 -8.01 -5.07 21.06
N GLU A 382 -7.50 -6.28 20.79
CA GLU A 382 -7.74 -6.95 19.52
C GLU A 382 -9.24 -7.09 19.26
N VAL A 383 -9.75 -6.30 18.31
CA VAL A 383 -11.14 -6.29 17.89
C VAL A 383 -11.44 -7.61 17.21
N TRP A 384 -10.51 -8.12 16.40
CA TRP A 384 -10.66 -9.37 15.64
C TRP A 384 -11.09 -10.56 16.50
N GLN A 385 -10.41 -10.80 17.63
CA GLN A 385 -10.73 -11.91 18.54
C GLN A 385 -12.13 -11.80 19.17
N GLY A 386 -12.66 -10.58 19.31
CA GLY A 386 -13.98 -10.33 19.86
C GLY A 386 -15.12 -10.42 18.84
N LEU A 387 -14.82 -10.51 17.55
CA LEU A 387 -15.82 -10.58 16.49
C LEU A 387 -16.22 -12.03 16.22
N GLN A 388 -17.48 -12.25 15.88
CA GLN A 388 -18.01 -13.57 15.53
C GLN A 388 -18.99 -13.49 14.36
N GLY A 389 -19.14 -14.60 13.64
CA GLY A 389 -20.14 -14.77 12.59
C GLY A 389 -20.08 -13.69 11.50
N LYS A 390 -21.20 -12.98 11.30
CA LYS A 390 -21.40 -12.06 10.17
C LYS A 390 -20.39 -10.90 10.13
N ASP A 391 -19.93 -10.42 11.27
CA ASP A 391 -19.03 -9.26 11.29
C ASP A 391 -17.59 -9.64 10.90
N ARG A 392 -17.12 -10.84 11.28
CA ARG A 392 -15.87 -11.42 10.75
C ARG A 392 -15.94 -11.57 9.24
N THR A 393 -17.02 -12.18 8.73
CA THR A 393 -17.22 -12.37 7.28
C THR A 393 -17.22 -11.04 6.51
N LYS A 394 -17.81 -9.97 7.07
CA LYS A 394 -17.81 -8.64 6.45
C LYS A 394 -16.41 -8.04 6.37
N ILE A 395 -15.59 -8.17 7.44
CA ILE A 395 -14.20 -7.69 7.43
C ILE A 395 -13.39 -8.47 6.40
N ILE A 396 -13.44 -9.80 6.42
CA ILE A 396 -12.78 -10.65 5.42
C ILE A 396 -13.18 -10.22 4.01
N SER A 397 -14.48 -10.08 3.75
CA SER A 397 -14.98 -9.66 2.44
C SER A 397 -14.45 -8.29 2.02
N LYS A 398 -14.32 -7.34 2.96
CA LYS A 398 -13.81 -6.00 2.69
C LYS A 398 -12.30 -6.02 2.40
N LEU A 399 -11.51 -6.76 3.18
CA LEU A 399 -10.08 -6.91 2.97
C LEU A 399 -9.76 -7.65 1.65
N CYS A 400 -10.49 -8.71 1.31
CA CYS A 400 -10.35 -9.40 0.01
C CYS A 400 -10.68 -8.51 -1.18
N LYS A 401 -11.67 -7.61 -1.04
CA LYS A 401 -11.98 -6.62 -2.08
C LYS A 401 -10.84 -5.62 -2.25
N ARG A 402 -10.26 -5.15 -1.15
CA ARG A 402 -9.10 -4.25 -1.17
C ARG A 402 -7.89 -4.91 -1.85
N SER A 403 -7.63 -6.19 -1.57
CA SER A 403 -6.57 -6.96 -2.24
C SER A 403 -6.87 -7.27 -3.71
N ARG A 404 -7.99 -6.80 -4.28
CA ARG A 404 -8.39 -7.04 -5.68
C ARG A 404 -8.39 -8.54 -6.04
N GLY A 405 -8.76 -9.40 -5.09
CA GLY A 405 -8.76 -10.85 -5.29
C GLY A 405 -7.40 -11.54 -5.25
N GLN A 406 -6.30 -10.83 -4.93
CA GLN A 406 -4.99 -11.46 -4.71
C GLN A 406 -5.00 -12.47 -3.56
N VAL A 407 -5.81 -12.22 -2.53
CA VAL A 407 -6.00 -13.09 -1.37
C VAL A 407 -7.47 -13.49 -1.29
N ASN A 408 -7.74 -14.79 -1.26
CA ASN A 408 -9.10 -15.31 -1.15
C ASN A 408 -9.61 -15.24 0.31
N GLY A 409 -10.92 -15.48 0.52
CA GLY A 409 -11.54 -15.34 1.84
C GLY A 409 -10.96 -16.26 2.92
N ASN A 410 -10.66 -17.51 2.58
CA ASN A 410 -10.15 -18.50 3.53
C ASN A 410 -8.70 -18.17 3.92
N GLU A 411 -7.89 -17.75 2.95
CA GLU A 411 -6.52 -17.30 3.20
C GLU A 411 -6.50 -16.03 4.05
N MET A 412 -7.36 -15.05 3.74
CA MET A 412 -7.49 -13.83 4.55
C MET A 412 -7.92 -14.13 6.00
N GLU A 413 -8.86 -15.05 6.19
CA GLU A 413 -9.24 -15.50 7.54
C GLU A 413 -8.06 -16.11 8.29
N LYS A 414 -7.31 -16.99 7.62
CA LYS A 414 -6.10 -17.61 8.18
C LYS A 414 -5.05 -16.55 8.57
N LEU A 415 -4.79 -15.57 7.72
CA LEU A 415 -3.84 -14.49 8.00
C LEU A 415 -4.23 -13.66 9.23
N LEU A 416 -5.52 -13.46 9.48
CA LEU A 416 -6.03 -12.76 10.66
C LEU A 416 -5.99 -13.64 11.91
N ASP A 417 -6.35 -14.92 11.80
CA ASP A 417 -6.38 -15.86 12.92
C ASP A 417 -4.97 -16.27 13.39
N GLU A 418 -4.00 -16.32 12.47
CA GLU A 418 -2.59 -16.59 12.78
C GLU A 418 -1.80 -15.31 13.16
N ALA A 419 -2.49 -14.17 13.28
CA ALA A 419 -1.90 -12.87 13.59
C ALA A 419 -0.78 -12.42 12.62
N GLU A 420 -0.79 -12.89 11.37
CA GLU A 420 0.10 -12.38 10.33
C GLU A 420 -0.30 -10.95 9.92
N LEU A 421 -1.60 -10.67 9.90
CA LEU A 421 -2.15 -9.33 9.76
C LEU A 421 -2.44 -8.73 11.12
N HIS A 422 -1.68 -7.70 11.46
CA HIS A 422 -1.76 -7.00 12.73
C HIS A 422 -2.81 -5.91 12.66
N GLN A 423 -3.52 -5.71 13.77
CA GLN A 423 -4.48 -4.62 13.91
C GLN A 423 -3.75 -3.29 14.12
N ILE A 424 -4.22 -2.23 13.47
CA ILE A 424 -3.91 -0.84 13.80
C ILE A 424 -5.19 -0.15 14.27
N CYS A 425 -5.09 0.64 15.33
CA CYS A 425 -6.21 1.39 15.90
C CYS A 425 -5.87 2.86 16.05
N VAL A 426 -6.74 3.71 15.53
CA VAL A 426 -6.66 5.16 15.68
C VAL A 426 -7.92 5.63 16.40
N GLU A 427 -7.81 6.03 17.66
CA GLU A 427 -8.89 6.67 18.40
C GLU A 427 -9.14 8.06 17.80
N MET A 428 -10.39 8.35 17.47
CA MET A 428 -10.85 9.63 16.92
C MET A 428 -11.68 10.38 17.97
N LYS A 429 -11.31 11.63 18.25
CA LYS A 429 -12.08 12.51 19.14
C LYS A 429 -12.52 13.74 18.36
N GLY A 430 -13.83 13.98 18.30
CA GLY A 430 -14.38 15.17 17.67
C GLY A 430 -14.02 16.42 18.48
N VAL A 431 -13.56 17.46 17.79
CA VAL A 431 -13.30 18.77 18.40
C VAL A 431 -14.64 19.48 18.64
N LYS A 432 -14.84 20.04 19.85
CA LYS A 432 -16.15 20.61 20.26
C LYS A 432 -16.43 21.99 19.67
N ASP A 433 -15.41 22.75 19.32
CA ASP A 433 -15.53 24.13 18.83
C ASP A 433 -15.82 24.17 17.32
N LYS A 434 -17.01 23.72 16.91
CA LYS A 434 -17.36 23.57 15.50
C LYS A 434 -17.35 24.88 14.71
N HIS A 435 -17.77 25.97 15.35
CA HIS A 435 -18.14 27.21 14.65
C HIS A 435 -16.93 27.95 14.07
N GLU A 436 -15.79 27.91 14.77
CA GLU A 436 -14.58 28.57 14.31
C GLU A 436 -13.87 27.76 13.21
N PHE A 437 -14.06 26.43 13.21
CA PHE A 437 -13.40 25.54 12.26
C PHE A 437 -14.11 25.46 10.92
N GLU A 438 -15.44 25.41 10.90
CA GLU A 438 -16.18 25.44 9.64
C GLU A 438 -15.90 26.73 8.86
N GLU A 439 -15.87 27.88 9.55
CA GLU A 439 -15.54 29.14 8.89
C GLU A 439 -14.08 29.22 8.42
N ARG A 440 -13.16 28.52 9.08
CA ARG A 440 -11.74 28.44 8.64
C ARG A 440 -11.54 27.57 7.41
N VAL A 441 -12.15 26.38 7.37
CA VAL A 441 -11.93 25.41 6.28
C VAL A 441 -12.74 25.78 5.05
N PHE A 442 -14.01 26.19 5.25
CA PHE A 442 -14.92 26.56 4.17
C PHE A 442 -14.86 28.06 3.82
N GLY A 443 -14.06 28.83 4.57
CA GLY A 443 -14.02 30.29 4.47
C GLY A 443 -15.37 30.93 4.78
N SER A 444 -15.49 32.23 4.49
CA SER A 444 -16.78 32.94 4.53
C SER A 444 -17.71 32.59 3.35
N ARG A 445 -17.56 31.41 2.73
CA ARG A 445 -18.45 30.89 1.68
C ARG A 445 -19.32 29.73 2.20
N PRO A 446 -20.11 29.90 3.27
CA PRO A 446 -21.07 28.87 3.69
C PRO A 446 -22.10 28.56 2.59
N ALA A 447 -22.29 29.46 1.63
CA ALA A 447 -23.17 29.28 0.47
C ALA A 447 -22.83 28.05 -0.39
N LEU A 448 -21.55 27.64 -0.50
CA LEU A 448 -21.20 26.41 -1.25
C LEU A 448 -21.66 25.14 -0.52
N LEU A 449 -21.73 25.17 0.81
CA LEU A 449 -22.27 24.06 1.60
C LEU A 449 -23.80 24.03 1.53
N GLU A 450 -24.44 25.19 1.38
CA GLU A 450 -25.88 25.28 1.12
C GLU A 450 -26.25 24.86 -0.31
N ASP A 451 -25.44 25.16 -1.32
CA ASP A 451 -25.63 24.69 -2.71
C ASP A 451 -25.42 23.17 -2.86
N LEU A 452 -24.69 22.54 -1.93
CA LEU A 452 -24.58 21.08 -1.83
C LEU A 452 -25.80 20.43 -1.17
N ARG A 453 -26.72 21.20 -0.58
CA ARG A 453 -28.01 20.63 -0.17
C ARG A 453 -28.75 20.27 -1.45
N PRO A 454 -29.14 18.99 -1.66
CA PRO A 454 -29.97 18.66 -2.79
C PRO A 454 -31.19 19.56 -2.71
N THR A 455 -31.38 20.41 -3.72
CA THR A 455 -32.61 21.21 -3.86
C THR A 455 -33.71 20.18 -3.92
N GLU A 456 -34.40 19.97 -2.79
CA GLU A 456 -35.63 19.20 -2.74
C GLU A 456 -36.62 19.99 -3.58
N ARG A 457 -36.55 19.80 -4.90
CA ARG A 457 -37.56 20.25 -5.84
C ARG A 457 -38.81 19.49 -5.41
N SER A 458 -39.66 20.20 -4.67
CA SER A 458 -40.97 19.74 -4.27
C SER A 458 -41.67 19.18 -5.51
N ALA A 459 -41.93 17.88 -5.49
CA ALA A 459 -42.73 17.19 -6.48
C ALA A 459 -44.19 17.19 -6.03
#